data_AF-A0A2N6F6U4-F1
#
_entry.id   AF-A0A2N6F6U4-F1
#
_cell.length_a   1.000
_cell.length_b   1.000
_cell.length_c   1.000
_cell.angle_alpha   90.00
_cell.angle_beta   90.00
_cell.angle_gamma   90.00
#
_symmetry.space_group_name_H-M   'P 1'
#
loop_
_entity.id
_entity.type
_entity.pdbx_description
1 polymer ?
#
loop_
_entity_poly.entity_id
_entity_poly.type
_entity_poly.pdbx_seq_one_letter_code
_entity_poly.pdbx_strand_id
1 'polypeptide(L)'
;MLIGLLMLLGPAVIFIITLPFSGWLRSGLRKTYLIVGGTVVFLGSGTSYYFAAYAGDQGGIAAYFLQMAVIATYLLLSVGLAGWNWLLIRRNEGAADS
;
A
#
# COMPACT_ATOMS: atom_id res chain seq x y z
N MET A 1 1.00 20.74 -12.22
CA MET A 1 1.84 20.22 -11.11
C MET A 1 1.05 19.83 -9.87
N LEU A 2 -0.08 20.49 -9.54
CA LEU A 2 -0.91 20.16 -8.37
C LEU A 2 -1.50 18.74 -8.41
N ILE A 3 -1.93 18.27 -9.60
CA ILE A 3 -2.46 16.90 -9.80
C ILE A 3 -1.39 15.82 -9.56
N GLY A 4 -0.16 16.01 -10.05
CA GLY A 4 0.94 15.07 -9.81
C GLY A 4 1.36 15.02 -8.33
N LEU A 5 1.27 16.14 -7.63
CA LEU A 5 1.50 16.23 -6.18
C LEU A 5 0.40 15.55 -5.36
N LEU A 6 -0.86 15.71 -5.77
CA LEU A 6 -2.00 15.00 -5.19
C LEU A 6 -1.91 13.49 -5.42
N MET A 7 -1.48 13.08 -6.62
CA MET A 7 -1.21 11.68 -6.91
C MET A 7 -0.08 11.15 -6.04
N LEU A 8 1.02 11.89 -5.87
CA LEU A 8 2.13 11.50 -5.00
C LEU A 8 1.69 11.35 -3.52
N LEU A 9 0.97 12.34 -2.99
CA LEU A 9 0.64 12.41 -1.58
C LEU A 9 -0.55 11.51 -1.21
N GLY A 10 -1.49 11.26 -2.11
CA GLY A 10 -2.70 10.48 -1.83
C GLY A 10 -2.42 9.10 -1.22
N PRO A 11 -1.64 8.23 -1.89
CA PRO A 11 -1.30 6.90 -1.37
C PRO A 11 -0.46 6.98 -0.10
N ALA A 12 0.44 7.95 0.02
CA ALA A 12 1.28 8.15 1.20
C ALA A 12 0.47 8.57 2.44
N VAL A 13 -0.49 9.49 2.26
CA VAL A 13 -1.40 9.94 3.31
C VAL A 13 -2.32 8.79 3.73
N ILE A 14 -2.89 8.05 2.78
CA ILE A 14 -3.72 6.87 3.07
C ILE A 14 -2.89 5.83 3.85
N PHE A 15 -1.64 5.57 3.45
CA PHE A 15 -0.75 4.66 4.15
C PHE A 15 -0.50 5.09 5.60
N ILE A 16 -0.23 6.38 5.85
CA ILE A 16 -0.01 6.93 7.19
C ILE A 16 -1.29 6.86 8.06
N ILE A 17 -2.45 7.14 7.49
CA ILE A 17 -3.73 7.06 8.22
C ILE A 17 -4.09 5.60 8.54
N THR A 18 -3.72 4.65 7.68
CA THR A 18 -4.00 3.21 7.88
C THR A 18 -2.99 2.55 8.83
N LEU A 19 -1.86 3.19 9.07
CA LEU A 19 -0.77 2.76 9.94
C LEU A 19 -1.19 2.40 11.38
N PRO A 20 -2.00 3.22 12.11
CA PRO A 20 -2.54 2.85 13.42
C PRO A 20 -3.48 1.63 13.37
N PHE A 21 -4.23 1.44 12.29
CA PHE A 21 -5.11 0.28 12.10
C PHE A 21 -4.30 -1.02 11.98
N SER A 22 -3.06 -0.95 11.45
CA SER A 22 -2.15 -2.10 11.42
C SER A 22 -1.66 -2.55 12.80
N GLY A 23 -1.91 -1.76 13.86
CA GLY A 23 -1.66 -2.16 15.25
C GLY A 23 -2.47 -3.37 15.68
N TRP A 24 -3.58 -3.67 14.99
CA TRP A 24 -4.40 -4.86 15.20
C TRP A 24 -3.81 -6.14 14.58
N LEU A 25 -2.84 -6.03 13.66
CA LEU A 25 -2.18 -7.18 13.05
C LEU A 25 -1.06 -7.73 13.94
N ARG A 26 -0.88 -9.05 13.92
CA ARG A 26 0.27 -9.72 14.55
C ARG A 26 1.60 -9.08 14.10
N SER A 27 2.55 -8.98 15.03
CA SER A 27 3.86 -8.33 14.85
C SER A 27 4.58 -8.69 13.54
N GLY A 28 4.54 -9.96 13.11
CA GLY A 28 5.12 -10.41 11.84
C GLY A 28 4.43 -9.83 10.61
N LEU A 29 3.09 -9.87 10.55
CA LEU A 29 2.30 -9.33 9.44
C LEU A 29 2.38 -7.81 9.38
N ARG A 30 2.45 -7.15 10.54
CA ARG A 30 2.64 -5.70 10.64
C ARG A 30 3.98 -5.26 10.04
N LYS A 31 5.07 -5.99 10.29
CA LYS A 31 6.37 -5.71 9.66
C LYS A 31 6.30 -5.86 8.14
N THR A 32 5.67 -6.93 7.65
CA THR A 32 5.50 -7.14 6.19
C THR A 32 4.68 -6.03 5.57
N TYR A 33 3.56 -5.63 6.21
CA TYR A 33 2.74 -4.51 5.77
C TYR A 33 3.54 -3.21 5.69
N LEU A 34 4.34 -2.91 6.72
CA LEU A 34 5.11 -1.67 6.79
C LEU A 34 6.22 -1.61 5.75
N ILE A 35 6.99 -2.70 5.62
CA ILE A 35 8.13 -2.76 4.70
C ILE A 35 7.61 -2.80 3.27
N VAL A 36 6.76 -3.77 2.93
CA VAL A 36 6.31 -3.97 1.55
C VAL A 36 5.35 -2.85 1.13
N GLY A 37 4.38 -2.52 1.97
CA GLY A 37 3.43 -1.43 1.70
C GLY A 37 4.11 -0.08 1.60
N GLY A 38 5.05 0.21 2.52
CA GLY A 38 5.85 1.43 2.48
C GLY A 38 6.70 1.50 1.21
N THR A 39 7.42 0.44 0.87
CA THR A 39 8.24 0.39 -0.36
C THR A 39 7.38 0.62 -1.61
N VAL A 40 6.24 -0.06 -1.75
CA VAL A 40 5.35 0.09 -2.91
C VAL A 40 4.79 1.51 -3.01
N VAL A 41 4.33 2.07 -1.89
CA VAL A 41 3.73 3.41 -1.86
C VAL A 41 4.78 4.49 -2.13
N PHE A 42 5.93 4.45 -1.47
CA PHE A 42 6.95 5.49 -1.61
C PHE A 42 7.72 5.40 -2.94
N LEU A 43 8.18 4.20 -3.35
CA LEU A 43 8.88 4.05 -4.63
C LEU A 43 7.95 4.23 -5.82
N GLY A 44 6.74 3.66 -5.75
CA GLY A 44 5.76 3.77 -6.82
C GLY A 44 5.30 5.20 -7.02
N SER A 45 4.95 5.91 -5.94
CA SER A 45 4.53 7.31 -6.04
C SER A 45 5.69 8.22 -6.45
N GLY A 46 6.91 7.98 -5.95
CA GLY A 46 8.10 8.75 -6.35
C GLY A 46 8.44 8.58 -7.84
N THR A 47 8.30 7.37 -8.36
CA THR A 47 8.50 7.07 -9.79
C THR A 47 7.43 7.73 -10.65
N SER A 48 6.16 7.71 -10.21
CA SER A 48 5.07 8.44 -10.90
C SER A 48 5.34 9.93 -10.95
N TYR A 49 5.83 10.53 -9.85
CA TYR A 49 6.19 11.95 -9.82
C TYR A 49 7.34 12.28 -10.79
N TYR A 50 8.36 11.41 -10.86
CA TYR A 50 9.45 11.58 -11.82
C TYR A 50 8.93 11.58 -13.27
N PHE A 51 8.06 10.63 -13.64
CA PHE A 51 7.45 10.61 -14.96
C PHE A 51 6.59 11.86 -15.23
N ALA A 52 5.78 12.28 -14.26
CA ALA A 52 4.95 13.48 -14.40
C ALA A 52 5.76 14.78 -14.51
N ALA A 53 6.96 14.84 -13.93
CA ALA A 53 7.82 16.03 -13.93
C ALA A 53 8.76 16.11 -15.15
N TYR A 54 9.23 14.96 -15.65
CA TYR A 54 10.32 14.93 -16.64
C TYR A 54 9.96 14.35 -18.00
N ALA A 55 8.82 13.65 -18.15
CA ALA A 55 8.46 12.98 -19.41
C ALA A 55 7.38 13.70 -20.24
N GLY A 56 7.11 14.98 -19.96
CA GLY A 56 6.16 15.79 -20.73
C GLY A 56 4.73 15.21 -20.73
N ASP A 57 4.00 15.38 -21.82
CA ASP A 57 2.57 14.99 -21.91
C ASP A 57 2.35 13.47 -21.81
N GLN A 58 3.26 12.66 -22.34
CA GLN A 58 3.24 11.19 -22.15
C GLN A 58 3.58 10.78 -20.71
N GLY A 59 4.41 11.58 -20.03
CA GLY A 59 4.77 11.38 -18.63
C GLY A 59 3.59 11.45 -17.67
N GLY A 60 2.62 12.32 -17.94
CA GLY A 60 1.40 12.43 -17.13
C GLY A 60 0.53 11.17 -17.20
N ILE A 61 0.37 10.60 -18.40
CA ILE A 61 -0.40 9.36 -18.61
C ILE A 61 0.33 8.16 -17.98
N ALA A 62 1.64 8.05 -18.17
CA ALA A 62 2.44 7.00 -17.55
C ALA A 62 2.40 7.06 -16.01
N ALA A 63 2.51 8.26 -15.45
CA ALA A 63 2.38 8.50 -14.01
C ALA A 63 1.00 8.06 -13.49
N TYR A 64 -0.08 8.36 -14.21
CA TYR A 64 -1.43 7.95 -13.84
C TYR A 64 -1.58 6.43 -13.78
N PHE A 65 -1.13 5.71 -14.83
CA PHE A 65 -1.22 4.24 -14.85
C PHE A 65 -0.34 3.59 -13.78
N LEU A 66 0.86 4.13 -13.53
CA LEU A 66 1.72 3.65 -12.46
C LEU A 66 1.08 3.88 -11.09
N GLN A 67 0.43 5.03 -10.88
CA GLN A 67 -0.33 5.32 -9.66
C GLN A 67 -1.45 4.29 -9.44
N MET A 68 -2.20 3.95 -10.49
CA MET A 68 -3.25 2.94 -10.43
C MET A 68 -2.71 1.57 -10.08
N ALA A 69 -1.55 1.18 -10.63
CA ALA A 69 -0.88 -0.07 -10.29
C ALA A 69 -0.42 -0.11 -8.82
N VAL A 70 0.09 1.01 -8.30
CA VAL A 70 0.48 1.16 -6.88
C VAL A 70 -0.73 0.98 -5.97
N ILE A 71 -1.83 1.67 -6.27
CA ILE A 71 -3.08 1.58 -5.49
C ILE A 71 -3.64 0.16 -5.52
N ALA A 72 -3.70 -0.46 -6.71
CA ALA A 72 -4.20 -1.82 -6.86
C ALA A 72 -3.35 -2.82 -6.07
N THR A 73 -2.02 -2.72 -6.18
CA THR A 73 -1.08 -3.58 -5.45
C THR A 73 -1.22 -3.41 -3.94
N TYR A 74 -1.34 -2.17 -3.48
CA TYR A 74 -1.54 -1.86 -2.06
C TYR A 74 -2.87 -2.42 -1.53
N LEU A 75 -3.96 -2.31 -2.29
CA LEU A 75 -5.24 -2.90 -1.94
C LEU A 75 -5.16 -4.42 -1.85
N LEU A 76 -4.54 -5.08 -2.83
CA LEU A 76 -4.36 -6.54 -2.83
C LEU A 76 -3.54 -7.01 -1.63
N LEU A 77 -2.45 -6.31 -1.31
CA LEU A 77 -1.64 -6.57 -0.13
C LEU A 77 -2.45 -6.43 1.16
N SER A 78 -3.24 -5.35 1.27
CA SER A 78 -4.05 -5.07 2.45
C SER A 78 -5.13 -6.15 2.67
N VAL A 79 -5.84 -6.54 1.61
CA VAL A 79 -6.84 -7.62 1.65
C VAL A 79 -6.19 -8.96 1.96
N GLY A 80 -5.04 -9.27 1.33
CA GLY A 80 -4.31 -10.51 1.58
C GLY A 80 -3.83 -10.64 3.02
N LEU A 81 -3.29 -9.55 3.60
CA LEU A 81 -2.86 -9.51 5.00
C LEU A 81 -4.04 -9.60 5.97
N ALA A 82 -5.17 -8.95 5.68
CA ALA A 82 -6.38 -9.06 6.47
C ALA A 82 -6.93 -10.51 6.47
N GLY A 83 -6.98 -11.14 5.29
CA GLY A 83 -7.38 -12.54 5.14
C GLY A 83 -6.44 -13.51 5.87
N TRP A 84 -5.13 -13.28 5.77
CA TRP A 84 -4.13 -14.09 6.49
C TRP A 84 -4.24 -13.91 8.00
N ASN A 85 -4.46 -12.68 8.48
CA ASN A 85 -4.69 -12.41 9.90
C ASN A 85 -5.94 -13.15 10.40
N TRP A 86 -7.04 -13.13 9.63
CA TRP A 86 -8.27 -13.85 9.96
C TRP A 86 -8.06 -15.38 10.00
N LEU A 87 -7.36 -15.94 9.01
CA LEU A 87 -7.00 -17.36 8.98
C LEU A 87 -6.15 -17.77 10.19
N LEU A 88 -5.17 -16.95 10.59
CA LEU A 88 -4.34 -17.22 11.76
C LEU A 88 -5.12 -17.16 13.06
N ILE A 89 -6.08 -16.24 13.20
CA ILE A 89 -6.96 -16.17 14.38
C ILE A 89 -7.79 -17.45 14.48
N ARG A 90 -8.47 -17.84 13.38
CA ARG A 90 -9.26 -19.09 13.33
C ARG A 90 -8.46 -20.34 13.67
N ARG A 91 -7.21 -20.44 13.21
CA ARG A 91 -6.34 -21.59 13.51
C ARG A 91 -5.98 -21.70 14.98
N ASN A 92 -5.88 -20.59 15.72
CA ASN A 92 -5.58 -20.64 17.15
C ASN A 92 -6.81 -20.97 18.00
N GLU A 93 -8.00 -20.52 17.60
CA GLU A 93 -9.25 -20.89 18.27
C GLU A 93 -9.47 -22.41 18.21
N GLY A 94 -9.30 -23.02 17.04
CA GLY A 94 -9.44 -24.48 16.90
C GLY A 94 -8.34 -25.33 17.58
N ALA A 95 -7.26 -24.72 18.07
CA ALA A 95 -6.19 -25.41 18.80
C ALA A 95 -6.30 -25.26 20.32
N ALA A 96 -7.17 -24.37 20.81
CA ALA A 96 -7.43 -24.19 22.25
C ALA A 96 -8.52 -25.16 22.77
N ASP A 97 -9.33 -25.72 21.86
CA ASP A 97 -10.42 -26.66 22.16
C ASP A 97 -10.01 -28.14 22.06
N SER A 98 -8.74 -28.44 21.75
CA SER A 98 -8.15 -29.79 21.62
C SER A 98 -7.15 -30.10 22.72
#